data_AF-A0A1G7M002-F1
#
_entry.id   AF-A0A1G7M002-F1
#
_cell.length_a   1.000
_cell.length_b   1.000
_cell.length_c   1.000
_cell.angle_alpha   90.00
_cell.angle_beta   90.00
_cell.angle_gamma   90.00
#
_symmetry.space_group_name_H-M   'P 1'
#
loop_
_entity.id
_entity.type
_entity.pdbx_description
1 polymer ?
#
loop_
_entity_poly.entity_id
_entity_poly.type
_entity_poly.pdbx_seq_one_letter_code
_entity_poly.pdbx_strand_id
1 'polypeptide(L)'
;MLGKVDSALLSEYVLQNFGDMSHLKLQKLLYYTQAYHLANTRVNFNASLIGGIPETQEVVTYCPDHKVLPQIQVIKAAEVNDAWAKVLDKKARYRFVIDTATI
;
A
#
# COMPACT_ATOMS: atom_id res chain seq x y z
N MET A 1 13.87 23.21 -30.25
CA MET A 1 13.22 23.75 -29.03
C MET A 1 11.91 22.99 -28.89
N LEU A 2 11.82 22.01 -27.97
CA LEU A 2 10.60 21.20 -27.80
C LEU A 2 9.53 22.10 -27.18
N GLY A 3 8.47 22.40 -27.92
CA GLY A 3 7.36 23.23 -27.44
C GLY A 3 6.67 22.58 -26.24
N LYS A 4 6.12 23.42 -25.34
CA LYS A 4 5.32 22.92 -24.21
C LYS A 4 4.06 22.26 -24.76
N VAL A 5 3.86 20.99 -24.40
CA VAL A 5 2.60 20.28 -24.66
C VAL A 5 1.64 20.62 -23.53
N ASP A 6 0.54 21.29 -23.85
CA ASP A 6 -0.55 21.53 -22.90
C ASP A 6 -1.62 20.42 -22.99
N SER A 7 -2.54 20.41 -22.03
CA SER A 7 -3.56 19.38 -21.94
C SER A 7 -4.56 19.40 -23.10
N ALA A 8 -4.78 20.56 -23.74
CA ALA A 8 -5.69 20.69 -24.86
C ALA A 8 -5.06 20.08 -26.13
N LEU A 9 -3.80 20.43 -26.42
CA LEU A 9 -3.03 19.87 -27.52
C LEU A 9 -2.88 18.35 -27.40
N LEU A 10 -2.62 17.86 -26.18
CA LEU A 10 -2.57 16.42 -25.91
C LEU A 10 -3.94 15.76 -26.14
N SER A 11 -5.03 16.40 -25.70
CA SER A 11 -6.38 15.85 -25.86
C SER A 11 -6.80 15.77 -27.33
N GLU A 12 -6.52 16.79 -28.13
CA GLU A 12 -6.80 16.79 -29.57
C GLU A 12 -5.98 15.74 -30.30
N TYR A 13 -4.68 15.63 -30.00
CA TYR A 13 -3.83 14.60 -30.59
C TYR A 13 -4.34 13.19 -30.27
N VAL A 14 -4.76 12.95 -29.02
CA VAL A 14 -5.30 11.66 -28.61
C VAL A 14 -6.60 11.34 -29.35
N LEU A 15 -7.53 12.30 -29.45
CA LEU A 15 -8.79 12.11 -30.16
C LEU A 15 -8.59 11.87 -31.66
N GLN A 16 -7.67 12.62 -32.30
CA GLN A 16 -7.40 12.48 -33.73
C GLN A 16 -6.75 11.15 -34.10
N ASN A 17 -5.86 10.64 -33.26
CA ASN A 17 -5.07 9.43 -33.58
C ASN A 17 -5.65 8.14 -32.99
N PHE A 18 -6.40 8.22 -31.89
CA PHE A 18 -6.88 7.06 -31.13
C PHE A 18 -8.39 7.05 -30.90
N GLY A 19 -9.11 8.10 -31.32
CA GLY A 19 -10.56 8.21 -31.21
C GLY A 19 -11.06 8.50 -29.80
N ASP A 20 -12.38 8.50 -29.64
CA ASP A 20 -13.04 8.65 -28.35
C ASP A 20 -12.82 7.40 -27.48
N MET A 21 -12.53 7.65 -26.20
CA MET A 21 -12.20 6.60 -25.25
C MET A 21 -13.06 6.74 -24.00
N SER A 22 -13.55 5.61 -23.49
CA SER A 22 -14.21 5.58 -22.19
C SER A 22 -13.25 6.02 -21.09
N HIS A 23 -13.78 6.61 -20.01
CA HIS A 23 -12.99 7.04 -18.85
C HIS A 23 -12.04 5.95 -18.33
N LEU A 24 -12.44 4.67 -18.39
CA LEU A 24 -11.61 3.51 -18.02
C LEU A 24 -10.39 3.32 -18.93
N LYS A 25 -10.50 3.59 -20.23
CA LYS A 25 -9.36 3.57 -21.18
C LYS A 25 -8.44 4.77 -20.96
N LEU A 26 -9.01 5.94 -20.64
CA LEU A 26 -8.24 7.14 -20.29
C LEU A 26 -7.42 6.95 -19.00
N GLN A 27 -7.99 6.30 -17.98
CA GLN A 27 -7.27 5.95 -16.76
C GLN A 27 -6.06 5.05 -17.05
N LYS A 28 -6.19 4.08 -17.96
CA LYS A 28 -5.05 3.25 -18.39
C LYS A 28 -3.95 4.09 -19.03
N LEU A 29 -4.30 5.06 -19.89
CA LEU A 29 -3.33 5.98 -20.49
C LEU A 29 -2.61 6.83 -19.43
N LEU A 30 -3.33 7.32 -18.41
CA LEU A 30 -2.75 8.02 -17.26
C LEU A 30 -1.75 7.17 -16.48
N TYR A 31 -2.05 5.89 -16.24
CA TYR A 31 -1.09 4.95 -15.65
C TYR A 31 0.19 4.82 -16.50
N TYR A 32 0.07 4.75 -17.83
CA TYR A 32 1.24 4.73 -18.72
C TYR A 32 2.05 6.03 -18.68
N THR A 33 1.40 7.20 -18.56
CA THR A 33 2.13 8.47 -18.40
C THR A 33 2.90 8.57 -17.08
N GLN A 34 2.38 8.01 -15.99
CA GLN A 34 3.11 7.98 -14.72
C GLN A 34 4.29 6.99 -14.75
N ALA A 35 4.11 5.83 -15.41
CA ALA A 35 5.20 4.88 -15.62
C ALA A 35 6.33 5.46 -16.51
N TYR A 36 5.99 6.28 -17.51
CA TYR A 36 6.97 6.98 -18.34
C TYR A 36 7.86 7.93 -17.54
N HIS A 37 7.30 8.66 -16.56
CA HIS A 37 8.11 9.54 -15.71
C HIS A 37 9.15 8.74 -14.92
N LEU A 38 8.74 7.62 -14.30
CA LEU A 38 9.65 6.75 -13.56
C LEU A 38 10.77 6.19 -14.46
N ALA A 39 10.42 5.76 -15.68
CA ALA A 39 11.37 5.24 -16.66
C ALA A 39 12.34 6.34 -17.16
N ASN A 40 11.85 7.54 -17.46
CA ASN A 40 12.66 8.66 -17.94
C ASN A 40 13.67 9.13 -16.88
N THR A 41 13.29 9.12 -15.61
CA THR A 41 14.18 9.46 -14.49
C THR A 41 15.05 8.29 -14.01
N ARG A 42 14.92 7.10 -14.62
CA ARG A 42 15.67 5.89 -14.28
C ARG A 42 15.60 5.51 -12.80
N VAL A 43 14.41 5.63 -12.22
CA VAL A 43 14.20 5.25 -10.81
C VAL A 43 13.72 3.81 -10.71
N ASN A 44 14.22 3.08 -9.71
CA ASN A 44 13.74 1.75 -9.39
C ASN A 44 12.46 1.86 -8.55
N PHE A 45 11.42 1.12 -8.94
CA PHE A 45 10.19 1.02 -8.17
C PHE A 45 10.04 -0.41 -7.65
N ASN A 46 9.95 -0.54 -6.32
CA ASN A 46 9.72 -1.81 -5.64
C ASN A 46 8.52 -1.67 -4.70
N ALA A 47 7.70 -2.72 -4.62
CA ALA A 47 6.60 -2.82 -3.67
C ALA A 47 6.76 -4.11 -2.87
N SER A 48 6.44 -4.07 -1.58
CA SER A 48 6.45 -5.23 -0.68
C SER A 48 5.23 -5.18 0.22
N LEU A 49 4.55 -6.33 0.35
CA LEU A 49 3.36 -6.47 1.18
C LEU A 49 3.69 -7.24 2.47
N ILE A 50 4.36 -8.38 2.34
CA ILE A 50 4.85 -9.23 3.44
C ILE A 50 6.16 -9.91 3.02
N GLY A 51 6.90 -10.44 4.00
CA GLY A 51 8.09 -11.27 3.76
C GLY A 51 7.74 -12.72 3.40
N GLY A 52 8.71 -13.43 2.83
CA GLY A 52 8.63 -14.88 2.62
C GLY A 52 8.83 -15.65 3.91
N ILE A 53 8.70 -16.98 3.83
CA ILE A 53 8.88 -17.88 4.99
C ILE A 53 10.31 -17.77 5.58
N PRO A 54 11.39 -17.82 4.79
CA PRO A 54 12.75 -17.70 5.33
C PRO A 54 12.99 -16.36 6.04
N GLU A 55 12.59 -15.25 5.41
CA GLU A 55 12.77 -13.92 5.97
C GLU A 55 11.92 -13.73 7.25
N THR A 56 10.72 -14.30 7.28
CA THR A 56 9.88 -14.30 8.48
C THR A 56 10.54 -15.07 9.61
N GLN A 57 11.19 -16.20 9.32
CA GLN A 57 11.93 -16.97 10.32
C GLN A 57 13.11 -16.18 10.90
N GLU A 58 13.84 -15.45 10.05
CA GLU A 58 14.91 -14.55 10.49
C GLU A 58 14.39 -13.48 11.46
N VAL A 59 13.25 -12.84 11.15
CA VAL A 59 12.63 -11.84 12.02
C VAL A 59 12.18 -12.43 13.36
N VAL A 60 11.51 -13.59 13.34
CA VAL A 60 11.01 -14.27 14.55
C VAL A 60 12.16 -14.68 15.47
N THR A 61 13.33 -15.03 14.93
CA THR A 61 14.53 -15.33 15.73
C THR A 61 15.23 -14.04 16.20
N TYR A 62 15.40 -13.06 15.32
CA TYR A 62 16.16 -11.84 15.60
C TYR A 62 15.49 -10.96 16.67
N CYS A 63 14.18 -10.73 16.56
CA CYS A 63 13.45 -9.82 17.44
C CYS A 63 13.59 -10.13 18.94
N PRO A 64 13.38 -11.38 19.42
CA PRO A 64 13.55 -11.71 20.84
C PRO A 64 15.00 -11.56 21.32
N ASP A 65 15.99 -12.00 20.53
CA ASP A 65 17.41 -11.90 20.87
C ASP A 65 17.86 -10.45 21.07
N HIS A 66 17.24 -9.52 20.34
CA HIS A 66 17.55 -8.09 20.38
C HIS A 66 16.54 -7.27 21.19
N LYS A 67 15.65 -7.93 21.94
CA LYS A 67 14.60 -7.29 22.78
C LYS A 67 13.69 -6.33 21.99
N VAL A 68 13.46 -6.61 20.71
CA VAL A 68 12.49 -5.91 19.87
C VAL A 68 11.13 -6.57 20.06
N LEU A 69 10.39 -6.10 21.08
CA LEU A 69 9.10 -6.67 21.45
C LEU A 69 7.96 -5.67 21.16
N PRO A 70 6.80 -6.14 20.66
CA PRO A 70 5.64 -5.29 20.50
C PRO A 70 5.04 -4.92 21.86
N GLN A 71 4.52 -3.71 21.98
CA GLN A 71 3.66 -3.33 23.10
C GLN A 71 2.22 -3.80 22.84
N ILE A 72 1.76 -4.74 23.66
CA ILE A 72 0.49 -5.42 23.45
C ILE A 72 -0.51 -5.19 24.59
N GLN A 73 -1.79 -5.33 24.26
CA GLN A 73 -2.90 -5.43 25.21
C GLN A 73 -3.59 -6.78 24.97
N VAL A 74 -3.53 -7.66 25.96
CA VAL A 74 -4.19 -8.97 25.87
C VAL A 74 -5.68 -8.81 26.15
N ILE A 75 -6.52 -9.43 25.33
CA ILE A 75 -7.98 -9.44 25.47
C ILE A 75 -8.51 -10.87 25.43
N LYS A 76 -9.67 -11.12 26.02
CA LYS A 76 -10.42 -12.36 25.81
C LYS A 76 -11.09 -12.35 24.44
N ALA A 77 -11.38 -13.52 23.88
CA ALA A 77 -12.04 -13.66 22.58
C ALA A 77 -13.40 -12.95 22.53
N ALA A 78 -14.17 -12.99 23.63
CA ALA A 78 -15.46 -12.31 23.74
C ALA A 78 -15.37 -10.77 23.66
N GLU A 79 -14.20 -10.19 23.92
CA GLU A 79 -13.98 -8.73 23.95
C GLU A 79 -13.57 -8.17 22.57
N VAL A 80 -13.52 -9.01 21.52
CA VAL A 80 -13.02 -8.63 20.20
C VAL A 80 -13.76 -7.44 19.58
N ASN A 81 -15.08 -7.35 19.77
CA ASN A 81 -15.89 -6.26 19.22
C ASN A 81 -15.56 -4.91 19.89
N ASP A 82 -15.40 -4.91 21.21
CA ASP A 82 -15.02 -3.71 21.97
C ASP A 82 -13.59 -3.29 21.64
N ALA A 83 -12.68 -4.26 21.49
CA ALA A 83 -11.31 -4.00 21.04
C ALA A 83 -11.29 -3.40 19.62
N TRP A 84 -12.13 -3.89 18.71
CA TRP A 84 -12.26 -3.36 17.35
C TRP A 84 -12.75 -1.90 17.35
N ALA A 85 -13.75 -1.57 18.17
CA ALA A 85 -14.20 -0.17 18.33
C ALA A 85 -13.06 0.74 18.79
N LYS A 86 -12.22 0.29 19.74
CA LYS A 86 -11.03 1.03 20.20
C LYS A 86 -9.98 1.22 19.10
N VAL A 87 -9.84 0.26 18.17
CA VAL A 87 -8.94 0.40 17.00
C VAL A 87 -9.45 1.50 16.07
N LEU A 88 -10.75 1.49 15.74
CA LEU A 88 -11.38 2.52 14.89
C LEU A 88 -11.22 3.92 15.49
N ASP A 89 -11.39 4.04 16.81
CA ASP A 89 -11.22 5.29 17.58
C ASP A 89 -9.75 5.72 17.76
N LYS A 90 -8.78 5.00 17.18
CA LYS A 90 -7.32 5.27 17.35
C LYS A 90 -6.83 5.24 18.80
N LYS A 91 -7.56 4.54 19.69
CA LYS A 91 -7.25 4.35 21.11
C LYS A 91 -6.36 3.13 21.37
N ALA A 92 -6.07 2.32 20.35
CA ALA A 92 -5.11 1.23 20.46
C ALA A 92 -3.67 1.76 20.69
N ARG A 93 -2.95 1.11 21.61
CA ARG A 93 -1.51 1.33 21.89
C ARG A 93 -0.87 -0.02 22.24
N TYR A 94 -0.19 -0.73 21.35
CA TYR A 94 -0.12 -0.58 19.89
C TYR A 94 -0.80 -1.74 19.16
N ARG A 95 -1.04 -2.87 19.84
CA ARG A 95 -1.72 -4.03 19.27
C ARG A 95 -2.55 -4.76 20.32
N PHE A 96 -3.77 -5.14 19.97
CA PHE A 96 -4.53 -6.11 20.75
C PHE A 96 -4.11 -7.52 20.36
N VAL A 97 -3.96 -8.40 21.34
CA VAL A 97 -3.67 -9.83 21.16
C VAL A 97 -4.77 -10.61 21.85
N ILE A 98 -5.47 -11.46 21.12
CA ILE A 98 -6.50 -12.32 21.70
C ILE A 98 -5.80 -13.49 22.40
N ASP A 99 -6.14 -13.70 23.67
CA ASP A 99 -5.76 -14.92 24.37
C ASP A 99 -6.56 -16.10 23.81
N THR A 100 -5.87 -16.99 23.09
CA THR A 100 -6.50 -18.14 22.43
C THR A 100 -7.08 -19.15 23.42
N ALA A 101 -6.67 -19.12 24.69
CA ALA A 101 -7.26 -19.99 25.72
C ALA A 101 -8.70 -19.57 26.10
N THR A 102 -9.18 -18.43 25.60
CA THR A 102 -10.50 -17.86 25.92
C THR A 102 -11.54 -18.01 24.79
N ILE A 103 -11.16 -18.74 23.73
CA ILE A 103 -12.06 -19.17 22.65
C ILE A 103 -12.90 -20.35 23.16
#